data_AF-A0A2V8MMW4-F1
#
_entry.id   AF-A0A2V8MMW4-F1
#
_cell.length_a   1.000
_cell.length_b   1.000
_cell.length_c   1.000
_cell.angle_alpha   90.00
_cell.angle_beta   90.00
_cell.angle_gamma   90.00
#
_symmetry.space_group_name_H-M   'P 1'
#
loop_
_entity.id
_entity.type
_entity.pdbx_description
1 polymer ?
#
loop_
_entity_poly.entity_id
_entity_poly.type
_entity_poly.pdbx_seq_one_letter_code
_entity_poly.pdbx_strand_id
1 'polypeptide(L)'
;MEPKDGSSDRLQLNIEEWTAERRVFSAHTAAAVTPVLHLLNYPAWEVRVDGQTTPSKSYPETGQLVVPLDKGSHQVEVRFRRTWDRTTGGVISV
;
A
#
# COMPACT_ATOMS: atom_id res chain seq x y z
N MET A 1 -15.17 4.72 35.43
CA MET A 1 -15.73 4.52 34.09
C MET A 1 -14.64 4.89 33.11
N GLU A 2 -13.85 3.92 32.68
CA GLU A 2 -12.79 4.13 31.69
C GLU A 2 -13.43 4.36 30.32
N PRO A 3 -13.08 5.40 29.56
CA PRO A 3 -13.47 5.46 28.15
C PRO A 3 -12.70 4.38 27.39
N LYS A 4 -13.40 3.28 27.07
CA LYS A 4 -13.02 2.32 26.02
C LYS A 4 -13.43 2.95 24.69
N ASP A 5 -12.68 2.65 23.63
CA ASP A 5 -12.88 3.07 22.23
C ASP A 5 -12.32 4.43 21.78
N GLY A 6 -10.98 4.53 21.75
CA GLY A 6 -10.26 5.49 20.89
C GLY A 6 -9.73 4.90 19.58
N SER A 7 -10.01 3.62 19.29
CA SER A 7 -9.30 2.84 18.26
C SER A 7 -10.15 2.47 17.03
N SER A 8 -11.48 2.56 17.09
CA SER A 8 -12.36 2.02 16.05
C SER A 8 -12.82 3.06 15.00
N ASP A 9 -12.58 4.35 15.25
CA ASP A 9 -13.03 5.45 14.35
C ASP A 9 -11.91 6.01 13.46
N ARG A 10 -10.63 5.78 13.81
CA ARG A 10 -9.51 6.44 13.11
C ARG A 10 -9.15 5.82 11.77
N LEU A 11 -9.43 4.53 11.60
CA LEU A 11 -9.13 3.78 10.39
C LEU A 11 -10.16 2.66 10.22
N GLN A 12 -10.97 2.75 9.18
CA GLN A 12 -11.84 1.68 8.72
C GLN A 12 -11.22 1.10 7.46
N LEU A 13 -11.07 -0.23 7.41
CA LEU A 13 -10.47 -0.93 6.29
C LEU A 13 -11.47 -1.94 5.71
N ASN A 14 -11.63 -1.91 4.40
CA ASN A 14 -12.38 -2.92 3.66
C ASN A 14 -11.45 -3.60 2.66
N ILE A 15 -11.20 -4.90 2.84
CA ILE A 15 -10.39 -5.70 1.92
C ILE A 15 -11.30 -6.20 0.79
N GLU A 16 -11.03 -5.75 -0.43
CA GLU A 16 -11.80 -6.11 -1.63
C GLU A 16 -11.18 -7.32 -2.34
N GLU A 17 -9.85 -7.36 -2.41
CA GLU A 17 -9.08 -8.45 -3.01
C GLU A 17 -7.74 -8.63 -2.28
N TRP A 18 -7.33 -9.87 -2.03
CA TRP A 18 -6.04 -10.15 -1.38
C TRP A 18 -5.39 -11.41 -1.93
N THR A 19 -4.87 -11.31 -3.15
CA THR A 19 -4.11 -12.38 -3.81
C THR A 19 -2.61 -12.14 -3.72
N ALA A 20 -1.84 -13.13 -4.19
CA ALA A 20 -0.39 -13.01 -4.26
C ALA A 20 0.08 -11.96 -5.28
N GLU A 21 -0.71 -11.66 -6.32
CA GLU A 21 -0.35 -10.73 -7.39
C GLU A 21 -1.13 -9.41 -7.31
N ARG A 22 -2.19 -9.34 -6.49
CA ARG A 22 -3.06 -8.16 -6.42
C ARG A 22 -3.68 -8.01 -5.05
N ARG A 23 -3.57 -6.81 -4.49
CA ARG A 23 -4.18 -6.42 -3.20
C ARG A 23 -4.99 -5.16 -3.44
N VAL A 24 -6.29 -5.23 -3.17
CA VAL A 24 -7.21 -4.11 -3.29
C VAL A 24 -7.92 -3.92 -1.96
N PHE A 25 -7.86 -2.70 -1.43
CA PHE A 25 -8.58 -2.35 -0.22
C PHE A 25 -8.98 -0.88 -0.24
N SER A 26 -10.11 -0.60 0.40
CA SER A 26 -10.52 0.77 0.71
C SER A 26 -10.20 1.09 2.16
N ALA A 27 -9.73 2.30 2.42
CA ALA A 27 -9.47 2.81 3.76
C ALA A 27 -10.21 4.13 3.95
N HIS A 28 -10.98 4.26 5.03
CA HIS A 28 -11.46 5.54 5.53
C HIS A 28 -10.68 5.92 6.77
N THR A 29 -10.05 7.08 6.79
CA THR A 29 -9.20 7.50 7.89
C THR A 29 -9.47 8.93 8.35
N ALA A 30 -9.52 9.10 9.67
CA ALA A 30 -9.81 10.39 10.31
C ALA A 30 -8.59 11.34 10.35
N ALA A 31 -7.39 10.85 10.04
CA ALA A 31 -6.13 11.59 10.00
C ALA A 31 -5.20 11.00 8.94
N ALA A 32 -4.11 11.69 8.59
CA ALA A 32 -3.10 11.10 7.72
C ALA A 32 -2.48 9.86 8.36
N VAL A 33 -2.35 8.78 7.60
CA VAL A 33 -1.81 7.49 8.04
C VAL A 33 -0.84 6.94 7.00
N THR A 34 -0.03 5.96 7.38
CA THR A 34 0.88 5.27 6.46
C THR A 34 0.78 3.78 6.70
N PRO A 35 -0.25 3.10 6.16
CA PRO A 35 -0.35 1.66 6.21
C PRO A 35 0.92 0.98 5.69
N VAL A 36 1.44 0.07 6.50
CA VAL A 36 2.53 -0.84 6.15
C VAL A 36 1.92 -2.15 5.69
N LEU A 37 2.16 -2.53 4.44
CA LEU A 37 1.71 -3.81 3.92
C LEU A 37 2.75 -4.86 4.25
N HIS A 38 2.30 -6.03 4.70
CA HIS A 38 3.15 -7.21 4.83
C HIS A 38 3.49 -7.76 3.43
N LEU A 39 4.35 -7.02 2.73
CA LEU A 39 4.80 -7.18 1.36
C LEU A 39 6.10 -6.39 1.18
N LEU A 40 7.15 -6.99 0.62
CA LEU A 40 8.39 -6.26 0.34
C LEU A 40 8.18 -5.25 -0.78
N ASN A 41 8.77 -4.06 -0.65
CA ASN A 41 8.77 -3.05 -1.70
C ASN A 41 9.74 -3.47 -2.81
N TYR A 42 9.21 -4.14 -3.83
CA TYR A 42 9.96 -4.63 -5.00
C TYR A 42 9.53 -3.86 -6.27
N PRO A 43 10.46 -3.53 -7.21
CA PRO A 43 10.16 -2.66 -8.35
C PRO A 43 9.02 -3.09 -9.27
N ALA A 44 8.70 -4.39 -9.33
CA ALA A 44 7.59 -4.89 -10.14
C ALA A 44 6.20 -4.59 -9.53
N TRP A 45 6.13 -4.15 -8.27
CA TRP A 45 4.87 -3.68 -7.68
C TRP A 45 4.50 -2.29 -8.19
N GLU A 46 3.28 -2.15 -8.71
CA GLU A 46 2.67 -0.84 -8.96
C GLU A 46 1.65 -0.56 -7.85
N VAL A 47 1.79 0.60 -7.22
CA VAL A 47 0.85 1.09 -6.21
C VAL A 47 0.00 2.19 -6.83
N ARG A 48 -1.31 2.11 -6.63
CA ARG A 48 -2.25 3.17 -6.96
C ARG A 48 -3.05 3.57 -5.74
N VAL A 49 -3.24 4.88 -5.59
CA VAL A 49 -4.16 5.48 -4.63
C VAL A 49 -5.16 6.28 -5.44
N ASP A 50 -6.45 5.96 -5.31
CA ASP A 50 -7.55 6.58 -6.07
C ASP A 50 -7.31 6.54 -7.59
N GLY A 51 -6.78 5.41 -8.06
CA GLY A 51 -6.46 5.18 -9.47
C GLY A 51 -5.19 5.88 -9.98
N GLN A 52 -4.55 6.74 -9.18
CA GLN A 52 -3.30 7.41 -9.54
C GLN A 52 -2.09 6.58 -9.12
N THR A 53 -1.14 6.37 -10.03
CA THR A 53 0.10 5.67 -9.70
C THR A 53 0.95 6.51 -8.76
N THR A 54 1.27 5.94 -7.60
CA THR A 54 2.06 6.58 -6.55
C THR A 54 3.42 5.88 -6.44
N PRO A 55 4.53 6.61 -6.25
CA PRO A 55 5.82 6.00 -5.98
C PRO A 55 5.75 5.10 -4.74
N SER A 56 6.22 3.86 -4.86
CA SER A 56 6.28 2.96 -3.72
C SER A 56 7.39 3.37 -2.76
N LYS A 57 7.09 3.35 -1.46
CA LYS A 57 8.06 3.64 -0.40
C LYS A 57 8.28 2.39 0.44
N SER A 58 9.45 2.30 1.05
CA SER A 58 9.80 1.21 1.97
C SER A 58 9.77 1.69 3.41
N TYR A 59 9.29 0.85 4.32
CA TYR A 59 9.52 0.99 5.74
C TYR A 59 11.02 0.73 6.03
N PRO A 60 11.76 1.67 6.65
CA PRO A 60 13.23 1.59 6.71
C PRO A 60 13.78 0.31 7.33
N GLU A 61 13.14 -0.19 8.39
CA GLU A 61 13.63 -1.34 9.16
C GLU A 61 13.38 -2.70 8.48
N THR A 62 12.32 -2.80 7.67
CA THR A 62 11.84 -4.10 7.17
C THR A 62 11.78 -4.20 5.65
N GLY A 63 11.97 -3.09 4.93
CA GLY A 63 11.82 -3.04 3.48
C GLY A 63 10.37 -3.22 3.00
N GLN A 64 9.40 -3.22 3.92
CA GLN A 64 7.99 -3.43 3.59
C GLN A 64 7.40 -2.24 2.84
N LEU A 65 6.48 -2.50 1.91
CA LEU A 65 5.81 -1.49 1.13
C LEU A 65 4.89 -0.66 2.03
N VAL A 66 5.03 0.65 1.96
CA VAL A 66 4.18 1.60 2.68
C VAL A 66 3.40 2.48 1.73
N VAL A 67 2.15 2.78 2.09
CA VAL A 67 1.24 3.61 1.30
C VAL A 67 0.79 4.78 2.16
N PRO A 68 1.35 5.99 1.99
CA PRO A 68 0.84 7.18 2.66
C PRO A 68 -0.56 7.51 2.17
N LEU A 69 -1.48 7.76 3.10
CA LEU A 69 -2.85 8.18 2.84
C LEU A 69 -3.15 9.44 3.64
N ASP A 70 -3.78 10.41 3.00
CA ASP A 70 -4.30 11.58 3.69
C ASP A 70 -5.59 11.24 4.44
N LYS A 71 -6.10 12.22 5.21
CA LYS A 71 -7.43 12.11 5.82
C LYS A 71 -8.49 11.98 4.72
N GLY A 72 -9.35 10.97 4.84
CA GLY A 72 -10.48 10.76 3.92
C GLY A 72 -10.68 9.30 3.57
N SER A 73 -11.42 9.07 2.49
CA SER A 73 -11.60 7.74 1.90
C SER A 73 -10.68 7.59 0.71
N HIS A 74 -9.91 6.50 0.69
CA HIS A 74 -9.00 6.17 -0.38
C HIS A 74 -9.16 4.72 -0.81
N GLN A 75 -9.13 4.46 -2.11
CA GLN A 75 -8.98 3.11 -2.64
C GLN A 75 -7.52 2.86 -2.99
N VAL A 76 -6.96 1.78 -2.46
CA VAL A 76 -5.59 1.37 -2.72
C VAL A 76 -5.60 0.09 -3.54
N GLU A 77 -4.88 0.11 -4.67
CA GLU A 77 -4.59 -1.06 -5.48
C GLU A 77 -3.08 -1.25 -5.53
N VAL A 78 -2.60 -2.42 -5.09
CA VAL A 78 -1.22 -2.87 -5.26
C VAL A 78 -1.24 -4.07 -6.17
N ARG A 79 -0.63 -3.96 -7.35
CA ARG A 79 -0.62 -5.04 -8.34
C ARG A 79 0.78 -5.36 -8.80
N PHE A 80 1.07 -6.64 -8.93
CA PHE A 80 2.30 -7.12 -9.50
C PHE A 80 2.21 -6.88 -10.99
N ARG A 81 2.98 -5.91 -11.47
CA ARG A 81 3.15 -5.79 -12.91
C ARG A 81 4.04 -6.94 -13.32
N ARG A 82 3.50 -7.85 -14.14
CA ARG A 82 4.34 -8.59 -15.08
C ARG A 82 5.04 -7.55 -15.94
N THR A 83 6.24 -7.16 -15.53
CA THR A 83 7.13 -6.47 -16.44
C THR A 83 7.37 -7.40 -17.63
N TRP A 84 7.53 -6.77 -18.79
CA TRP A 84 8.03 -7.37 -20.01
C TRP A 84 9.51 -7.76 -19.80
N ASP A 85 9.79 -8.58 -18.80
CA ASP A 85 11.14 -8.88 -18.28
C ASP A 85 11.78 -10.03 -19.07
N ARG A 86 11.93 -9.76 -20.38
CA ARG A 86 13.05 -10.28 -21.18
C ARG A 86 13.92 -9.17 -21.77
N THR A 87 13.65 -7.89 -21.48
CA THR A 87 14.36 -6.79 -22.16
C THR A 87 15.09 -5.81 -21.25
N THR A 88 14.96 -5.88 -19.92
CA THR A 88 15.63 -4.93 -19.02
C THR A 88 16.45 -5.63 -17.93
N GLY A 89 17.14 -6.72 -18.29
CA GLY A 89 18.19 -7.33 -17.46
C GLY A 89 19.46 -6.45 -17.36
N GLY A 90 19.33 -5.14 -17.16
CA GLY A 90 20.45 -4.20 -17.29
C GLY A 90 20.51 -3.05 -16.28
N VAL A 91 19.53 -2.86 -15.39
CA VAL A 91 19.57 -1.70 -14.47
C VAL A 91 19.06 -2.03 -13.07
N ILE A 92 19.76 -2.94 -12.38
CA ILE A 92 19.93 -2.82 -10.93
C ILE A 92 21.42 -3.08 -10.64
N SER A 93 22.21 -2.02 -10.71
CA SER A 93 23.51 -1.93 -10.05
C SER A 93 23.67 -0.49 -9.61
N VAL A 94 23.57 -0.29 -8.29
CA VAL A 94 24.26 0.77 -7.54
C VAL A 94 24.92 0.10 -6.36
#